data_AF-A0A8J4E415-F1
#
_entry.id   AF-A0A8J4E415-F1
#
_cell.length_a   1.000
_cell.length_b   1.000
_cell.length_c   1.000
_cell.angle_alpha   90.00
_cell.angle_beta   90.00
_cell.angle_gamma   90.00
#
_symmetry.space_group_name_H-M   'P 1'
#
loop_
_entity.id
_entity.type
_entity.pdbx_description
1 polymer ?
#
loop_
_entity_poly.entity_id
_entity_poly.type
_entity_poly.pdbx_seq_one_letter_code
_entity_poly.pdbx_strand_id
1 'polypeptide(L)'
;MGERDPERMLAEYPWRFDPDTLREILDEADTALFHEIRAGLSERLATAGDDRSRARLLSMRAAVSRSLGDLDPAKADGVRALAYAEAVGDLRLLSTVRTRVAHVLQWRREFEAADRLFALADSPELPDRARAFVYQHAGKCVFDQGRYIEAVNHFERALDLRRDDPDPRLLASTELALDGVFRKVAAHGWGPYPRPMEEILGTRAAPEPAHDARDGPPS
;
A
#
# COMPACT_ATOMS: atom_id res chain seq x y z
N MET A 1 27.18 5.21 -23.53
CA MET A 1 26.66 5.73 -22.25
C MET A 1 25.87 4.59 -21.64
N GLY A 2 26.36 3.96 -20.56
CA GLY A 2 25.66 2.81 -19.98
C GLY A 2 24.28 3.25 -19.49
N GLU A 3 23.23 2.68 -20.07
CA GLU A 3 21.84 2.96 -19.70
C GLU A 3 21.68 2.70 -18.20
N ARG A 4 21.30 3.72 -17.43
CA ARG A 4 21.14 3.58 -15.98
C ARG A 4 19.91 2.71 -15.74
N ASP A 5 20.08 1.63 -14.95
CA ASP A 5 18.98 0.71 -14.65
C ASP A 5 17.90 1.44 -13.83
N PRO A 6 16.69 1.66 -14.38
CA PRO A 6 15.64 2.44 -13.72
C PRO A 6 15.16 1.79 -12.41
N GLU A 7 15.28 0.47 -12.29
CA GLU A 7 14.88 -0.25 -11.09
C GLU A 7 15.85 -0.01 -9.95
N ARG A 8 17.15 -0.01 -10.27
CA ARG A 8 18.21 0.30 -9.32
C ARG A 8 18.13 1.75 -8.87
N MET A 9 17.91 2.68 -9.80
CA MET A 9 17.69 4.09 -9.49
C MET A 9 16.55 4.28 -8.49
N LEU A 10 15.41 3.61 -8.72
CA LEU A 10 14.26 3.67 -7.81
C LEU A 10 14.54 3.04 -6.44
N ALA A 11 15.29 1.94 -6.39
CA ALA A 11 15.63 1.24 -5.16
C ALA A 11 16.62 2.02 -4.27
N GLU A 12 17.54 2.75 -4.89
CA GLU A 12 18.57 3.54 -4.20
C GLU A 12 18.10 4.96 -3.85
N TYR A 13 16.97 5.43 -4.42
CA TYR A 13 16.46 6.78 -4.21
C TYR A 13 16.21 7.10 -2.72
N PRO A 14 16.74 8.22 -2.21
CA PRO A 14 16.60 8.61 -0.80
C PRO A 14 15.24 9.27 -0.54
N TRP A 15 14.20 8.44 -0.38
CA TRP A 15 12.84 8.91 -0.14
C TRP A 15 12.71 9.87 1.05
N ARG A 16 12.06 11.01 0.80
CA ARG A 16 11.62 11.96 1.81
C ARG A 16 10.10 11.90 1.94
N PHE A 17 9.60 12.10 3.15
CA PHE A 17 8.18 12.05 3.44
C PHE A 17 7.73 13.33 4.13
N ASP A 18 6.57 13.81 3.74
CA ASP A 18 5.90 14.92 4.40
C ASP A 18 5.45 14.48 5.81
N PRO A 19 5.80 15.22 6.88
CA PRO A 19 5.49 14.80 8.24
C PRO A 19 3.98 14.83 8.58
N ASP A 20 3.16 15.55 7.83
CA ASP A 20 1.75 15.75 8.14
C ASP A 20 0.81 14.90 7.30
N THR A 21 1.26 14.47 6.12
CA THR A 21 0.52 13.60 5.20
C THR A 21 1.15 12.22 5.05
N LEU A 22 2.40 12.03 5.49
CA LEU A 22 3.20 10.80 5.36
C LEU A 22 3.45 10.36 3.92
N ARG A 23 3.14 11.22 2.95
CA ARG A 23 3.31 10.99 1.51
C ARG A 23 4.72 11.32 1.08
N GLU A 24 5.20 10.59 0.08
CA GLU A 24 6.46 10.87 -0.57
C GLU A 24 6.47 12.30 -1.14
N ILE A 25 7.56 13.03 -0.92
CA ILE A 25 7.82 14.34 -1.51
C ILE A 25 8.83 14.18 -2.64
N LEU A 26 8.48 14.69 -3.82
CA LEU A 26 9.43 14.95 -4.91
C LEU A 26 9.63 16.46 -5.02
N ASP A 27 10.88 16.90 -5.05
CA ASP A 27 11.17 18.28 -5.43
C ASP A 27 11.23 18.43 -6.97
N GLU A 28 11.42 19.67 -7.44
CA GLU A 28 11.46 19.97 -8.86
C GLU A 28 12.61 19.24 -9.57
N ALA A 29 13.75 19.06 -8.90
CA ALA A 29 14.90 18.34 -9.45
C ALA A 29 14.64 16.82 -9.54
N ASP A 30 13.97 16.25 -8.54
CA ASP A 30 13.60 14.83 -8.47
C ASP A 30 12.53 14.47 -9.52
N THR A 31 11.69 15.42 -9.92
CA THR A 31 10.62 15.20 -10.90
C THR A 31 11.18 14.75 -12.25
N ALA A 32 12.27 15.37 -12.71
CA ALA A 32 12.93 14.98 -13.96
C ALA A 32 13.50 13.55 -13.89
N LEU A 33 14.11 13.19 -12.76
CA LEU A 33 14.61 11.84 -12.51
C LEU A 33 13.48 10.80 -12.55
N PHE A 34 12.32 11.12 -11.97
CA PHE A 34 11.19 10.20 -11.97
C PHE A 34 10.56 10.03 -13.36
N HIS A 35 10.58 11.06 -14.20
CA HIS A 35 10.25 10.90 -15.61
C HIS A 35 11.25 10.00 -16.35
N GLU A 36 12.56 10.13 -16.09
CA GLU A 36 13.60 9.23 -16.64
C GLU A 36 13.37 7.77 -16.20
N ILE A 37 13.14 7.53 -14.91
CA ILE A 37 12.85 6.19 -14.37
C ILE A 37 11.60 5.61 -15.04
N ARG A 38 10.53 6.40 -15.19
CA ARG A 38 9.28 5.95 -15.83
C ARG A 38 9.49 5.58 -17.30
N ALA A 39 10.30 6.35 -18.03
CA ALA A 39 10.65 6.06 -19.42
C ALA A 39 11.42 4.74 -19.52
N GLY A 40 12.49 4.57 -18.73
CA GLY A 40 13.27 3.31 -18.72
C GLY A 40 12.45 2.09 -18.31
N LEU A 41 11.53 2.22 -17.34
CA LEU A 41 10.60 1.14 -16.98
C LEU A 41 9.66 0.78 -18.15
N SER A 42 9.29 1.76 -18.97
CA SER A 42 8.43 1.54 -20.15
C SER A 42 9.18 0.82 -21.27
N GLU A 43 10.44 1.16 -21.50
CA GLU A 43 11.32 0.48 -22.46
C GLU A 43 11.58 -0.97 -22.06
N ARG A 44 11.88 -1.22 -20.78
CA ARG A 44 11.99 -2.58 -20.25
C ARG A 44 10.68 -3.36 -20.36
N LEU A 45 9.55 -2.72 -20.09
CA LEU A 45 8.24 -3.37 -20.21
C LEU A 45 7.93 -3.75 -21.67
N ALA A 46 8.33 -2.93 -22.64
CA ALA A 46 8.12 -3.22 -24.06
C ALA A 46 8.87 -4.48 -24.55
N THR A 47 9.94 -4.86 -23.86
CA THR A 47 10.77 -6.03 -24.17
C THR A 47 10.57 -7.19 -23.19
N ALA A 48 9.71 -7.04 -22.17
CA ALA A 48 9.47 -8.07 -21.17
C ALA A 48 8.77 -9.31 -21.77
N GLY A 49 9.47 -10.45 -21.72
CA GLY A 49 9.01 -11.72 -22.28
C GLY A 49 8.04 -12.49 -21.40
N ASP A 50 8.12 -12.33 -20.08
CA ASP A 50 7.37 -13.14 -19.11
C ASP A 50 6.47 -12.30 -18.18
N ASP A 51 5.44 -12.96 -17.64
CA ASP A 51 4.42 -12.30 -16.81
C ASP A 51 4.95 -11.84 -15.45
N ARG A 52 5.96 -12.52 -14.89
CA ARG A 52 6.61 -12.09 -13.64
C ARG A 52 7.31 -10.74 -13.82
N SER A 53 8.06 -10.60 -14.91
CA SER A 53 8.71 -9.33 -15.28
C SER A 53 7.69 -8.25 -15.57
N ARG A 54 6.61 -8.54 -16.30
CA ARG A 54 5.52 -7.59 -16.57
C ARG A 54 4.86 -7.10 -15.28
N ALA A 55 4.48 -8.02 -14.38
CA ALA A 55 3.89 -7.68 -13.08
C ALA A 55 4.79 -6.72 -12.29
N ARG A 56 6.07 -7.07 -12.18
CA ARG A 56 7.07 -6.30 -11.44
C ARG A 56 7.26 -4.90 -12.04
N LEU A 57 7.54 -4.80 -13.34
CA LEU A 57 7.78 -3.53 -14.04
C LEU A 57 6.56 -2.62 -14.02
N LEU A 58 5.36 -3.15 -14.29
CA LEU A 58 4.11 -2.38 -14.20
C LEU A 58 3.88 -1.86 -12.77
N SER A 59 4.10 -2.67 -11.74
CA SER A 59 3.94 -2.23 -10.35
C SER A 59 4.95 -1.15 -9.94
N MET A 60 6.15 -1.16 -10.51
CA MET A 60 7.16 -0.11 -10.32
C MET A 60 6.76 1.16 -11.05
N ARG A 61 6.30 1.05 -12.29
CA ARG A 61 5.84 2.19 -13.08
C ARG A 61 4.60 2.85 -12.46
N ALA A 62 3.69 2.06 -11.89
CA ALA A 62 2.56 2.56 -11.12
C ALA A 62 3.01 3.37 -9.89
N ALA A 63 4.01 2.91 -9.13
CA ALA A 63 4.54 3.63 -7.98
C ALA A 63 5.21 4.96 -8.37
N VAL A 64 5.94 4.97 -9.49
CA VAL A 64 6.58 6.18 -10.04
C VAL A 64 5.52 7.16 -10.54
N SER A 65 4.55 6.70 -11.34
CA SER A 65 3.44 7.56 -11.82
C SER A 65 2.62 8.14 -10.68
N ARG A 66 2.37 7.38 -9.60
CA ARG A 66 1.73 7.91 -8.39
C ARG A 66 2.53 9.03 -7.76
N SER A 67 3.84 8.86 -7.62
CA SER A 67 4.73 9.86 -7.02
C SER A 67 4.80 11.15 -7.87
N LEU A 68 4.64 11.01 -9.19
CA LEU A 68 4.50 12.12 -10.14
C LEU A 68 3.09 12.77 -10.14
N GLY A 69 2.13 12.25 -9.38
CA GLY A 69 0.74 12.72 -9.36
C GLY A 69 -0.15 12.18 -10.48
N ASP A 70 0.38 11.35 -11.39
CA ASP A 70 -0.34 10.75 -12.51
C ASP A 70 -1.15 9.51 -12.05
N LEU A 71 -2.22 9.77 -11.28
CA LEU A 71 -2.96 8.73 -10.57
C LEU A 71 -3.80 7.81 -11.46
N ASP A 72 -4.33 8.27 -12.60
CA ASP A 72 -5.10 7.42 -13.53
C ASP A 72 -4.17 6.42 -14.25
N PRO A 73 -3.04 6.83 -14.86
CA PRO A 73 -2.05 5.90 -15.39
C PRO A 73 -1.51 4.94 -14.33
N ALA A 74 -1.24 5.43 -13.11
CA ALA A 74 -0.77 4.59 -12.01
C ALA A 74 -1.76 3.47 -11.68
N LYS A 75 -3.07 3.78 -11.64
CA LYS A 75 -4.12 2.78 -11.39
C LYS A 75 -4.19 1.76 -12.52
N ALA A 76 -4.16 2.21 -13.77
CA ALA A 76 -4.21 1.34 -14.94
C ALA A 76 -3.04 0.35 -14.97
N ASP A 77 -1.81 0.81 -14.71
CA ASP A 77 -0.64 -0.06 -14.60
C ASP A 77 -0.75 -1.01 -13.41
N GLY A 78 -1.23 -0.52 -12.27
CA GLY A 78 -1.43 -1.32 -11.07
C GLY A 78 -2.40 -2.49 -11.28
N VAL A 79 -3.54 -2.25 -11.93
CA VAL A 79 -4.53 -3.30 -12.26
C VAL A 79 -3.92 -4.36 -13.18
N ARG A 80 -3.17 -3.94 -14.21
CA ARG A 80 -2.49 -4.87 -15.10
C ARG A 80 -1.40 -5.67 -14.37
N ALA A 81 -0.64 -5.02 -13.48
CA ALA A 81 0.37 -5.68 -12.68
C ALA A 81 -0.24 -6.78 -11.79
N LEU A 82 -1.40 -6.49 -11.18
CA LEU A 82 -2.11 -7.42 -10.31
C LEU A 82 -2.55 -8.66 -11.08
N ALA A 83 -3.16 -8.48 -12.26
CA ALA A 83 -3.57 -9.60 -13.11
C ALA A 83 -2.40 -10.54 -13.46
N TYR A 84 -1.23 -9.99 -13.83
CA TYR A 84 -0.03 -10.79 -14.08
C TYR A 84 0.49 -11.47 -12.81
N ALA A 85 0.50 -10.78 -11.66
CA ALA A 85 0.97 -11.36 -10.41
C ALA A 85 0.09 -12.53 -9.93
N GLU A 86 -1.22 -12.42 -10.12
CA GLU A 86 -2.18 -13.49 -9.82
C GLU A 86 -1.96 -14.71 -10.73
N ALA A 87 -1.73 -14.48 -12.03
CA ALA A 87 -1.41 -15.55 -12.98
C ALA A 87 -0.10 -16.27 -12.64
N VAL A 88 0.90 -15.55 -12.13
CA VAL A 88 2.20 -16.11 -11.72
C VAL A 88 2.07 -16.96 -10.43
N GLY A 89 1.15 -16.62 -9.53
CA GLY A 89 0.93 -17.35 -8.27
C GLY A 89 2.06 -17.23 -7.24
N ASP A 90 3.00 -16.30 -7.43
CA ASP A 90 4.08 -16.02 -6.46
C ASP A 90 3.56 -15.12 -5.35
N LEU A 91 3.50 -15.66 -4.13
CA LEU A 91 2.96 -14.99 -2.94
C LEU A 91 3.65 -13.64 -2.65
N ARG A 92 4.98 -13.58 -2.77
CA ARG A 92 5.76 -12.37 -2.45
C ARG A 92 5.55 -11.28 -3.50
N LEU A 93 5.52 -11.65 -4.77
CA LEU A 93 5.19 -10.75 -5.87
C LEU A 93 3.76 -10.23 -5.72
N LEU A 94 2.80 -11.12 -5.49
CA LEU A 94 1.39 -10.77 -5.33
C LEU A 94 1.17 -9.81 -4.17
N SER A 95 1.77 -10.09 -3.01
CA SER A 95 1.77 -9.19 -1.84
C SER A 95 2.33 -7.81 -2.21
N THR A 96 3.53 -7.76 -2.81
CA THR A 96 4.17 -6.50 -3.22
C THR A 96 3.32 -5.69 -4.19
N VAL A 97 2.73 -6.35 -5.18
CA VAL A 97 1.86 -5.71 -6.18
C VAL A 97 0.57 -5.20 -5.53
N ARG A 98 -0.11 -6.01 -4.71
CA ARG A 98 -1.31 -5.58 -3.97
C ARG A 98 -1.03 -4.34 -3.13
N THR A 99 0.06 -4.32 -2.35
CA THR A 99 0.44 -3.15 -1.53
C THR A 99 0.66 -1.90 -2.39
N ARG A 100 1.32 -2.03 -3.54
CA ARG A 100 1.56 -0.88 -4.45
C ARG A 100 0.28 -0.37 -5.09
N VAL A 101 -0.61 -1.27 -5.52
CA VAL A 101 -1.94 -0.90 -6.05
C VAL A 101 -2.77 -0.21 -4.98
N ALA A 102 -2.82 -0.78 -3.77
CA ALA A 102 -3.52 -0.19 -2.63
C ALA A 102 -3.00 1.22 -2.31
N HIS A 103 -1.68 1.44 -2.42
CA HIS A 103 -1.10 2.78 -2.22
C HIS A 103 -1.52 3.79 -3.30
N VAL A 104 -1.69 3.36 -4.56
CA VAL A 104 -2.29 4.20 -5.61
C VAL A 104 -3.74 4.54 -5.25
N LEU A 105 -4.53 3.55 -4.83
CA LEU A 105 -5.93 3.74 -4.45
C LEU A 105 -6.07 4.67 -3.24
N GLN A 106 -5.18 4.58 -2.25
CA GLN A 106 -5.09 5.51 -1.13
C GLN A 106 -4.97 6.96 -1.61
N TRP A 107 -4.03 7.24 -2.52
CA TRP A 107 -3.80 8.61 -3.01
C TRP A 107 -5.00 9.15 -3.79
N ARG A 108 -5.74 8.25 -4.44
CA ARG A 108 -7.03 8.53 -5.08
C ARG A 108 -8.21 8.62 -4.12
N ARG A 109 -8.00 8.38 -2.83
CA ARG A 109 -9.04 8.32 -1.78
C ARG A 109 -10.09 7.22 -2.02
N GLU A 110 -9.73 6.19 -2.78
CA GLU A 110 -10.52 4.96 -2.98
C GLU A 110 -10.27 3.99 -1.81
N PHE A 111 -10.57 4.45 -0.60
CA PHE A 111 -10.07 3.86 0.64
C PHE A 111 -10.56 2.45 0.92
N GLU A 112 -11.83 2.15 0.68
CA GLU A 112 -12.36 0.80 0.92
C GLU A 112 -11.64 -0.26 0.08
N ALA A 113 -11.34 0.08 -1.18
CA ALA A 113 -10.62 -0.82 -2.08
C ALA A 113 -9.14 -0.94 -1.69
N ALA A 114 -8.52 0.16 -1.22
CA ALA A 114 -7.17 0.15 -0.68
C ALA A 114 -7.06 -0.73 0.57
N ASP A 115 -7.94 -0.55 1.55
CA ASP A 115 -7.99 -1.31 2.80
C ASP A 115 -8.14 -2.82 2.53
N ARG A 116 -9.04 -3.19 1.60
CA ARG A 116 -9.20 -4.58 1.15
C ARG A 116 -7.89 -5.15 0.59
N LEU A 117 -7.23 -4.42 -0.30
CA LEU A 117 -5.99 -4.90 -0.91
C LEU A 117 -4.84 -5.00 0.10
N PHE A 118 -4.76 -4.11 1.08
CA PHE A 118 -3.77 -4.22 2.16
C PHE A 118 -4.02 -5.46 3.03
N ALA A 119 -5.28 -5.72 3.41
CA ALA A 119 -5.64 -6.93 4.15
C ALA A 119 -5.28 -8.21 3.36
N LEU A 120 -5.54 -8.23 2.05
CA LEU A 120 -5.18 -9.35 1.16
C LEU A 120 -3.68 -9.44 0.83
N ALA A 121 -2.89 -8.41 1.14
CA ALA A 121 -1.45 -8.40 0.88
C ALA A 121 -0.64 -8.98 2.05
N ASP A 122 -1.18 -9.00 3.28
CA ASP A 122 -0.52 -9.60 4.43
C ASP A 122 -0.72 -11.12 4.43
N SER A 123 0.32 -11.84 4.83
CA SER A 123 0.31 -13.29 5.00
C SER A 123 1.43 -13.66 5.97
N PRO A 124 1.20 -14.59 6.91
CA PRO A 124 2.22 -15.03 7.86
C PRO A 124 3.37 -15.79 7.20
N GLU A 125 3.19 -16.35 5.99
CA GLU A 125 4.21 -17.04 5.22
C GLU A 125 5.20 -16.09 4.51
N LEU A 126 4.90 -14.78 4.50
CA LEU A 126 5.80 -13.78 3.93
C LEU A 126 7.00 -13.50 4.86
N PRO A 127 8.18 -13.23 4.30
CA PRO A 127 9.31 -12.72 5.08
C PRO A 127 8.98 -11.40 5.79
N ASP A 128 9.58 -11.17 6.95
CA ASP A 128 9.30 -10.00 7.82
C ASP A 128 9.41 -8.67 7.07
N ARG A 129 10.45 -8.49 6.24
CA ARG A 129 10.61 -7.28 5.44
C ARG A 129 9.42 -7.03 4.49
N ALA A 130 8.85 -8.09 3.90
CA ALA A 130 7.68 -7.96 3.03
C ALA A 130 6.43 -7.61 3.82
N ARG A 131 6.22 -8.24 4.98
CA ARG A 131 5.09 -7.92 5.87
C ARG A 131 5.18 -6.50 6.43
N ALA A 132 6.36 -6.06 6.84
CA ALA A 132 6.61 -4.70 7.29
C ALA A 132 6.31 -3.66 6.18
N PHE A 133 6.57 -4.01 4.91
CA PHE A 133 6.19 -3.18 3.78
C PHE A 133 4.66 -3.05 3.66
N VAL A 134 3.90 -4.14 3.83
CA VAL A 134 2.43 -4.10 3.86
C VAL A 134 1.94 -3.21 5.01
N TYR A 135 2.36 -3.49 6.24
CA TYR A 135 1.90 -2.76 7.43
C TYR A 135 2.24 -1.27 7.39
N GLN A 136 3.45 -0.89 6.94
CA GLN A 136 3.81 0.52 6.76
C GLN A 136 2.83 1.25 5.83
N HIS A 137 2.40 0.63 4.74
CA HIS A 137 1.52 1.27 3.77
C HIS A 137 0.05 1.23 4.20
N ALA A 138 -0.38 0.14 4.84
CA ALA A 138 -1.69 0.07 5.48
C ALA A 138 -1.85 1.18 6.54
N GLY A 139 -0.83 1.38 7.38
CA GLY A 139 -0.80 2.45 8.38
C GLY A 139 -0.97 3.84 7.78
N LYS A 140 -0.27 4.14 6.67
CA LYS A 140 -0.45 5.41 5.94
C LYS A 140 -1.87 5.56 5.37
N CYS A 141 -2.45 4.47 4.87
CA CYS A 141 -3.78 4.49 4.31
C CYS A 141 -4.85 4.79 5.35
N VAL A 142 -4.77 4.16 6.52
CA VAL A 142 -5.74 4.40 7.61
C VAL A 142 -5.47 5.74 8.31
N PHE A 143 -4.22 6.23 8.31
CA PHE A 143 -3.87 7.58 8.72
C PHE A 143 -4.56 8.66 7.88
N ASP A 144 -4.52 8.53 6.53
CA ASP A 144 -5.22 9.44 5.60
C ASP A 144 -6.75 9.49 5.83
N GLN A 145 -7.29 8.46 6.48
CA GLN A 145 -8.72 8.33 6.82
C GLN A 145 -9.08 8.83 8.21
N GLY A 146 -8.09 9.29 8.99
CA GLY A 146 -8.31 9.71 10.38
C GLY A 146 -8.52 8.55 11.36
N ARG A 147 -8.22 7.31 10.97
CA ARG A 147 -8.34 6.12 11.83
C ARG A 147 -7.04 5.87 12.56
N TYR A 148 -6.73 6.73 13.53
CA TYR A 148 -5.40 6.79 14.13
C TYR A 148 -5.05 5.60 15.03
N ILE A 149 -6.04 4.96 15.67
CA ILE A 149 -5.81 3.73 16.43
C ILE A 149 -5.31 2.61 15.51
N GLU A 150 -5.95 2.42 14.35
CA GLU A 150 -5.50 1.45 13.35
C GLU A 150 -4.11 1.81 12.79
N ALA A 151 -3.82 3.10 12.61
CA ALA A 151 -2.53 3.57 12.12
C ALA A 151 -1.40 3.17 13.08
N VAL A 152 -1.56 3.42 14.38
CA VAL A 152 -0.61 3.00 15.41
C VAL A 152 -0.37 1.50 15.34
N ASN A 153 -1.44 0.69 15.38
CA ASN A 153 -1.32 -0.77 15.34
C ASN A 153 -0.52 -1.27 14.12
N HIS A 154 -0.76 -0.67 12.95
CA HIS A 154 0.00 -1.01 11.75
C HIS A 154 1.47 -0.57 11.82
N PHE A 155 1.75 0.65 12.29
CA PHE A 155 3.13 1.13 12.38
C PHE A 155 3.94 0.40 13.46
N GLU A 156 3.36 0.08 14.62
CA GLU A 156 4.00 -0.75 15.64
C GLU A 156 4.36 -2.13 15.09
N ARG A 157 3.44 -2.75 14.35
CA ARG A 157 3.71 -4.04 13.71
C ARG A 157 4.84 -3.94 12.67
N ALA A 158 4.89 -2.84 11.91
CA ALA A 158 5.98 -2.59 10.97
C ALA A 158 7.34 -2.38 11.68
N LEU A 159 7.37 -1.69 12.84
CA LEU A 159 8.58 -1.55 13.65
C LEU A 159 9.09 -2.89 14.16
N ASP A 160 8.21 -3.71 14.73
CA ASP A 160 8.59 -5.02 15.27
C ASP A 160 9.23 -5.92 14.21
N LEU A 161 8.70 -5.91 12.99
CA LEU A 161 9.22 -6.68 11.86
C LEU A 161 10.50 -6.08 11.25
N ARG A 162 10.84 -4.83 11.58
CA ARG A 162 12.04 -4.12 11.08
C ARG A 162 13.19 -4.09 12.07
N ARG A 163 13.05 -4.69 13.26
CA ARG A 163 14.04 -4.62 14.34
C ARG A 163 15.46 -5.01 13.90
N ASP A 164 15.56 -6.02 13.03
CA ASP A 164 16.83 -6.53 12.50
C ASP A 164 17.06 -6.12 11.03
N ASP A 165 16.29 -5.17 10.50
CA ASP A 165 16.46 -4.71 9.12
C ASP A 165 17.72 -3.83 9.00
N PRO A 166 18.64 -4.12 8.06
CA PRO A 166 19.89 -3.38 7.92
C PRO A 166 19.71 -1.99 7.31
N ASP A 167 18.52 -1.63 6.80
CA ASP A 167 18.24 -0.32 6.22
C ASP A 167 17.61 0.62 7.27
N PRO A 168 18.40 1.50 7.91
CA PRO A 168 17.90 2.38 8.98
C PRO A 168 16.84 3.38 8.46
N ARG A 169 16.78 3.62 7.14
CA ARG A 169 15.78 4.52 6.53
C ARG A 169 14.37 3.96 6.67
N LEU A 170 14.22 2.63 6.70
CA LEU A 170 12.91 2.00 6.90
C LEU A 170 12.39 2.22 8.31
N LEU A 171 13.25 2.06 9.33
CA LEU A 171 12.89 2.34 10.72
C LEU A 171 12.50 3.82 10.90
N ALA A 172 13.36 4.73 10.45
CA ALA A 172 13.10 6.17 10.53
C ALA A 172 11.80 6.60 9.82
N SER A 173 11.45 5.97 8.70
CA SER A 173 10.17 6.24 8.01
C SER A 173 8.95 5.78 8.82
N THR A 174 9.05 4.72 9.60
CA THR A 174 7.96 4.25 10.48
C THR A 174 7.86 5.11 11.74
N GLU A 175 8.99 5.52 12.33
CA GLU A 175 9.03 6.42 13.47
C GLU A 175 8.42 7.79 13.11
N LEU A 176 8.80 8.37 11.97
CA LEU A 176 8.21 9.60 11.45
C LEU A 176 6.69 9.48 11.26
N ALA A 177 6.22 8.29 10.86
CA ALA A 177 4.81 8.02 10.69
C ALA A 177 4.05 7.99 12.02
N LEU A 178 4.61 7.36 13.06
CA LEU A 178 4.05 7.39 14.41
C LEU A 178 4.02 8.80 14.99
N ASP A 179 5.09 9.58 14.81
CA ASP A 179 5.12 10.99 15.20
C ASP A 179 4.00 11.78 14.51
N GLY A 180 3.77 11.50 13.22
CA GLY A 180 2.65 12.06 12.45
C GLY A 180 1.30 11.70 13.04
N VAL A 181 1.10 10.43 13.44
CA VAL A 181 -0.11 9.98 14.12
C VAL A 181 -0.33 10.77 15.41
N PHE A 182 0.67 10.86 16.30
CA PHE A 182 0.53 11.56 17.57
C PHE A 182 0.25 13.07 17.39
N ARG A 183 0.88 13.71 16.39
CA ARG A 183 0.54 15.10 16.01
C ARG A 183 -0.94 15.24 15.64
N LYS A 184 -1.47 14.34 14.80
CA LYS A 184 -2.88 14.39 14.38
C LYS A 184 -3.84 14.10 15.53
N VAL A 185 -3.52 13.12 16.38
CA VAL A 185 -4.32 12.75 17.56
C VAL A 185 -4.42 13.93 18.53
N ALA A 186 -3.33 14.65 18.78
CA ALA A 186 -3.34 15.82 19.64
C ALA A 186 -4.29 16.93 19.15
N ALA A 187 -4.48 17.05 17.83
CA ALA A 187 -5.35 18.05 17.22
C ALA A 187 -6.80 17.59 16.97
N HIS A 188 -7.03 16.30 16.71
CA HIS A 188 -8.32 15.80 16.20
C HIS A 188 -8.90 14.63 17.03
N GLY A 189 -8.20 14.16 18.06
CA GLY A 189 -8.53 12.94 18.79
C GLY A 189 -8.19 11.68 17.99
N TRP A 190 -8.51 10.51 18.55
CA TRP A 190 -8.11 9.20 18.05
C TRP A 190 -8.87 8.69 16.81
N GLY A 191 -9.98 9.34 16.46
CA GLY A 191 -10.88 8.86 15.41
C GLY A 191 -11.74 7.67 15.86
N PRO A 192 -12.33 6.92 14.92
CA PRO A 192 -13.23 5.80 15.24
C PRO A 192 -12.46 4.59 15.78
N TYR A 193 -13.19 3.66 16.40
CA TYR A 193 -12.65 2.36 16.80
C TYR A 193 -12.23 1.53 15.58
N PRO A 194 -11.22 0.66 15.73
CA PRO A 194 -10.76 -0.22 14.66
C PRO A 194 -11.86 -1.08 14.07
N ARG A 195 -11.90 -1.18 12.75
CA ARG A 195 -12.81 -2.07 12.05
C ARG A 195 -12.36 -3.53 12.14
N PRO A 196 -13.30 -4.48 12.27
CA PRO A 196 -12.97 -5.89 12.24
C PRO A 196 -12.59 -6.34 10.82
N MET A 197 -11.83 -7.43 10.72
CA MET A 197 -11.31 -7.93 9.44
C MET A 197 -12.42 -8.30 8.46
N GLU A 198 -13.56 -8.81 8.95
CA GLU A 198 -14.70 -9.20 8.12
C GLU A 198 -15.36 -7.99 7.44
N GLU A 199 -15.37 -6.84 8.11
CA GLU A 199 -15.85 -5.59 7.53
C GLU A 199 -14.87 -5.09 6.46
N ILE A 200 -13.56 -5.11 6.76
CA ILE A 200 -12.52 -4.70 5.82
C ILE A 200 -12.60 -5.54 4.55
N LEU A 201 -12.71 -6.86 4.67
CA LEU A 201 -12.80 -7.79 3.54
C LEU A 201 -14.17 -7.80 2.85
N GLY A 202 -15.20 -7.20 3.45
CA GLY A 202 -16.57 -7.22 2.93
C GLY A 202 -17.23 -8.61 3.00
N THR A 203 -16.82 -9.45 3.96
CA THR A 203 -17.31 -10.82 4.15
C THR A 203 -18.48 -10.93 5.12
N ARG A 204 -18.86 -9.84 5.81
CA ARG A 204 -20.05 -9.80 6.67
C ARG A 204 -21.33 -9.89 5.83
N ALA A 205 -22.08 -10.98 5.99
CA ALA A 205 -23.45 -11.09 5.49
C ALA A 205 -24.34 -10.02 6.18
N ALA A 206 -25.30 -9.46 5.44
CA ALA A 206 -26.33 -8.62 6.04
C ALA A 206 -27.00 -9.38 7.21
N PRO A 207 -27.35 -8.72 8.33
CA PRO A 207 -28.13 -9.39 9.36
C PRO A 207 -29.41 -9.91 8.72
N GLU A 208 -29.66 -11.22 8.81
CA GLU A 208 -30.93 -11.78 8.36
C GLU A 208 -32.05 -11.07 9.12
N PRO A 209 -33.12 -10.62 8.45
CA PRO A 209 -34.27 -10.09 9.15
C PRO A 209 -34.76 -11.17 10.12
N ALA A 210 -34.84 -10.83 11.40
CA ALA A 210 -35.41 -11.72 12.40
C ALA A 210 -36.81 -12.12 11.91
N HIS A 211 -36.95 -13.38 11.50
CA HIS A 211 -38.27 -13.97 11.32
C HIS A 211 -38.92 -13.98 12.70
N ASP A 212 -39.78 -13.00 12.96
CA ASP A 212 -40.74 -13.01 14.06
C ASP A 212 -41.63 -14.25 13.86
N ALA A 213 -41.20 -15.37 14.43
CA ALA A 213 -42.00 -16.58 14.55
C ALA A 213 -43.15 -16.28 15.50
N ARG A 214 -44.25 -15.76 14.95
CA ARG A 214 -45.56 -15.75 15.61
C ARG A 214 -46.17 -17.14 15.51
N ASP A 215 -45.61 -18.09 16.23
CA ASP A 215 -46.31 -19.32 16.58
C ASP A 215 -47.05 -19.10 17.91
N GLY A 216 -48.27 -18.59 17.81
CA GLY A 216 -49.24 -18.66 18.90
C GLY A 216 -49.83 -20.07 18.96
N PRO A 217 -50.08 -20.64 20.16
CA PRO A 217 -50.63 -21.98 20.27
C PRO A 217 -52.10 -22.01 19.83
N PRO A 218 -52.60 -23.13 19.25
CA PRO A 218 -54.00 -23.25 18.86
C PRO A 218 -54.88 -23.39 20.11
N SER A 219 -55.99 -22.63 20.12
CA SER A 219 -57.12 -22.79 21.04
C SER A 219 -58.06 -23.91 20.59
#